data_AF-A0A0G4NGL8-F1
#
_entry.id   AF-A0A0G4NGL8-F1
#
_cell.length_a   1.000
_cell.length_b   1.000
_cell.length_c   1.000
_cell.angle_alpha   90.00
_cell.angle_beta   90.00
_cell.angle_gamma   90.00
#
_symmetry.space_group_name_H-M   'P 1'
#
loop_
_entity.id
_entity.type
_entity.pdbx_description
1 polymer ?
#
loop_
_entity_poly.entity_id
_entity_poly.type
_entity_poly.pdbx_seq_one_letter_code
_entity_poly.pdbx_strand_id
1 'polypeptide(L)'
;MECRLRDMTYGAPIFVDIAYIRDKSKIVRRNVPLGRLPVMLKSAKCRLNGASNKEMALMNECPLDPGGYFIINGTEKVILIQEQLSKNRVIVEADEKNNIITASVTSSTHERKTKTNITLKKDRISLVHNVLVEPA
;
A
#
# COMPACT_ATOMS: atom_id res chain seq x y z
N MET A 1 -19.52 13.30 10.60
CA MET A 1 -19.27 14.50 11.43
C MET A 1 -18.68 14.18 12.80
N GLU A 2 -19.21 13.20 13.53
CA GLU A 2 -18.80 12.91 14.91
C GLU A 2 -17.29 12.68 15.12
N CYS A 3 -16.62 11.92 14.25
CA CYS A 3 -15.18 11.67 14.38
C CYS A 3 -14.33 12.96 14.24
N ARG A 4 -14.80 13.93 13.46
CA ARG A 4 -14.13 15.23 13.30
C ARG A 4 -14.21 16.06 14.57
N LEU A 5 -15.39 16.11 15.19
CA LEU A 5 -15.67 16.94 16.37
C LEU A 5 -15.06 16.40 17.67
N ARG A 6 -14.79 15.09 17.73
CA ARG A 6 -14.32 14.39 18.94
C ARG A 6 -12.84 14.01 18.88
N ASP A 7 -12.09 14.51 17.90
CA ASP A 7 -10.69 14.12 17.67
C ASP A 7 -10.48 12.60 17.57
N MET A 8 -11.45 11.90 16.98
CA MET A 8 -11.41 10.45 16.82
C MET A 8 -10.97 10.05 15.41
N THR A 9 -10.47 8.83 15.28
CA THR A 9 -10.18 8.21 13.98
C THR A 9 -11.43 7.51 13.44
N TYR A 10 -11.85 7.85 12.22
CA TYR A 10 -12.92 7.14 11.51
C TYR A 10 -12.40 5.79 11.01
N GLY A 11 -12.61 4.75 11.82
CA GLY A 11 -12.16 3.40 11.51
C GLY A 11 -13.18 2.31 11.87
N ALA A 12 -13.16 1.23 11.10
CA ALA A 12 -14.00 0.05 11.31
C ALA A 12 -13.22 -1.08 11.99
N PRO A 13 -13.85 -1.90 12.84
CA PRO A 13 -13.21 -3.07 13.42
C PRO A 13 -12.89 -4.13 12.35
N ILE A 14 -11.71 -4.75 12.48
CA ILE A 14 -11.32 -5.93 11.70
C ILE A 14 -11.59 -7.16 12.57
N PHE A 15 -12.36 -8.09 12.03
CA PHE A 15 -12.62 -9.39 12.66
C PHE A 15 -11.94 -10.50 11.87
N VAL A 16 -11.41 -11.50 12.57
CA VAL A 16 -10.70 -12.63 11.98
C VAL A 16 -11.12 -13.94 12.65
N ASP A 17 -11.02 -15.03 11.90
CA ASP A 17 -11.17 -16.38 12.44
C ASP A 17 -9.77 -16.97 12.66
N ILE A 18 -9.51 -17.44 13.88
CA ILE A 18 -8.21 -17.95 14.31
C ILE A 18 -8.35 -19.43 14.66
N ALA A 19 -7.52 -20.27 14.03
CA ALA A 19 -7.36 -21.66 14.41
C ALA A 19 -5.95 -21.87 14.97
N TYR A 20 -5.85 -22.43 16.17
CA TYR A 20 -4.57 -22.73 16.81
C TYR A 20 -4.64 -24.05 17.58
N ILE A 21 -3.49 -24.66 17.81
CA ILE A 21 -3.38 -25.91 18.57
C ILE A 21 -3.03 -25.57 20.02
N ARG A 22 -3.76 -26.12 20.97
CA ARG A 22 -3.47 -26.04 22.40
C ARG A 22 -3.64 -27.43 22.99
N ASP A 23 -2.62 -27.94 23.68
CA ASP A 23 -2.64 -29.26 24.34
C ASP A 23 -3.09 -30.40 23.39
N LYS A 24 -2.47 -30.48 22.20
CA LYS A 24 -2.79 -31.42 21.10
C LYS A 24 -4.23 -31.33 20.56
N SER A 25 -5.01 -30.35 21.00
CA SER A 25 -6.39 -30.11 20.58
C SER A 25 -6.46 -28.90 19.64
N LYS A 26 -7.18 -29.03 18.51
CA LYS A 26 -7.40 -27.90 17.59
C LYS A 26 -8.53 -27.03 18.12
N ILE A 27 -8.21 -25.79 18.49
CA ILE A 27 -9.19 -24.79 18.92
C ILE A 27 -9.45 -23.84 17.74
N VAL A 28 -10.71 -23.60 17.42
CA VAL A 28 -11.14 -22.62 16.42
C VAL A 28 -11.94 -21.53 17.11
N ARG A 29 -11.47 -20.29 17.02
CA ARG A 29 -12.18 -19.10 17.48
C ARG A 29 -12.63 -18.32 16.26
N ARG A 30 -13.93 -18.00 16.20
CA ARG A 30 -14.50 -17.20 15.12
C ARG A 30 -14.76 -15.78 15.58
N ASN A 31 -14.74 -14.84 14.64
CA ASN A 31 -15.11 -13.44 14.84
C ASN A 31 -14.29 -12.74 15.95
N VAL A 32 -12.99 -12.99 16.00
CA VAL A 32 -12.08 -12.37 16.98
C VAL A 32 -11.73 -10.95 16.50
N PRO A 33 -11.94 -9.90 17.33
CA PRO A 33 -11.52 -8.55 16.97
C PRO A 33 -9.99 -8.45 16.98
N LEU A 34 -9.41 -8.12 15.84
CA LEU A 34 -7.95 -7.94 15.68
C LEU A 34 -7.52 -6.49 15.95
N GLY A 35 -8.37 -5.52 15.59
CA GLY A 35 -8.05 -4.10 15.71
C GLY A 35 -9.03 -3.25 14.91
N ARG A 36 -8.68 -1.98 14.69
CA ARG A 36 -9.47 -1.05 13.85
C ARG A 36 -8.64 -0.54 12.69
N LEU A 37 -9.23 -0.51 11.51
CA LEU A 37 -8.63 0.07 10.30
C LEU A 37 -9.31 1.39 9.96
N PRO A 38 -8.55 2.48 9.71
CA PRO A 38 -9.12 3.71 9.17
C PRO A 38 -9.83 3.43 7.84
N VAL A 39 -11.07 3.92 7.71
CA VAL A 39 -11.89 3.72 6.51
C VAL A 39 -11.90 5.02 5.71
N MET A 40 -11.66 4.93 4.41
CA MET A 40 -11.73 6.09 3.52
C MET A 40 -13.19 6.53 3.34
N LEU A 41 -13.47 7.83 3.41
CA LEU A 41 -14.81 8.36 3.17
C LEU A 41 -15.27 8.05 1.74
N LYS A 42 -16.55 7.69 1.60
CA LYS A 42 -17.18 7.24 0.36
C LYS A 42 -16.59 5.96 -0.28
N SER A 43 -15.69 5.26 0.41
CA SER A 43 -15.23 3.92 -0.01
C SER A 43 -16.31 2.85 0.21
N ALA A 44 -16.12 1.65 -0.36
CA ALA A 44 -17.08 0.55 -0.28
C ALA A 44 -17.51 0.14 1.14
N LYS A 45 -16.65 0.37 2.15
CA LYS A 45 -16.92 0.05 3.57
C LYS A 45 -17.34 1.27 4.40
N CYS A 46 -17.44 2.45 3.79
CA CYS A 46 -17.92 3.66 4.44
C CYS A 46 -19.46 3.68 4.48
N ARG A 47 -20.03 4.22 5.56
CA ARG A 47 -21.47 4.42 5.71
C ARG A 47 -22.06 5.38 4.66
N LEU A 48 -21.24 6.27 4.11
CA LEU A 48 -21.66 7.24 3.09
C LEU A 48 -21.70 6.67 1.68
N ASN A 49 -21.25 5.43 1.48
CA ASN A 49 -21.23 4.80 0.16
C ASN A 49 -22.67 4.57 -0.34
N GLY A 50 -23.00 5.13 -1.50
CA GLY A 50 -24.34 5.01 -2.10
C GLY A 50 -25.45 5.75 -1.36
N ALA A 51 -25.14 6.57 -0.35
CA ALA A 51 -26.15 7.34 0.37
C ALA A 51 -26.76 8.42 -0.55
N SER A 52 -28.08 8.59 -0.47
CA SER A 52 -28.80 9.66 -1.16
C SER A 52 -28.52 11.03 -0.53
N ASN A 53 -28.80 12.12 -1.26
CA ASN A 53 -28.64 13.49 -0.75
C ASN A 53 -29.41 13.75 0.56
N LYS A 54 -30.59 13.12 0.70
CA LYS A 54 -31.40 13.21 1.93
C LYS A 54 -30.72 12.50 3.11
N GLU A 55 -30.18 11.31 2.88
CA GLU A 55 -29.47 10.55 3.92
C GLU A 55 -28.16 11.22 4.33
N MET A 56 -27.44 11.82 3.39
CA MET A 56 -26.24 12.63 3.69
C MET A 56 -26.58 13.85 4.55
N ALA A 57 -27.67 14.55 4.24
CA ALA A 57 -28.14 15.65 5.07
C ALA A 57 -28.50 15.18 6.50
N LEU A 58 -29.17 14.03 6.64
CA LEU A 58 -29.48 13.43 7.95
C LEU A 58 -28.21 13.02 8.73
N MET A 59 -27.14 12.66 8.03
CA MET A 59 -25.84 12.32 8.63
C MET A 59 -24.94 13.54 8.89
N ASN A 60 -25.42 14.76 8.64
CA ASN A 60 -24.64 16.00 8.71
C ASN A 60 -23.37 15.95 7.83
N GLU A 61 -23.49 15.37 6.63
CA GLU A 61 -22.42 15.34 5.64
C GLU A 61 -22.84 16.06 4.36
N CYS A 62 -21.88 16.68 3.68
CA CYS A 62 -22.14 17.40 2.44
C CYS A 62 -22.28 16.43 1.26
N PRO A 63 -23.37 16.47 0.47
CA PRO A 63 -23.50 15.66 -0.73
C PRO A 63 -22.40 15.88 -1.77
N LEU A 64 -21.91 17.12 -1.86
CA LEU A 64 -20.91 17.56 -2.83
C LEU A 64 -19.46 17.26 -2.38
N ASP A 65 -19.25 16.72 -1.18
CA ASP A 65 -17.92 16.30 -0.74
C ASP A 65 -17.40 15.19 -1.65
N PRO A 66 -16.21 15.29 -2.28
CA PRO A 66 -15.71 14.23 -3.15
C PRO A 66 -15.41 12.92 -2.40
N GLY A 67 -15.13 12.98 -1.08
CA GLY A 67 -14.61 11.84 -0.33
C GLY A 67 -13.16 11.50 -0.75
N GLY A 68 -12.72 10.26 -0.52
CA GLY A 68 -11.37 9.84 -0.93
C GLY A 68 -10.25 10.16 0.05
N TYR A 69 -10.58 10.58 1.26
CA TYR A 69 -9.65 10.87 2.35
C TYR A 69 -10.04 10.11 3.63
N PHE A 70 -9.18 10.16 4.64
CA PHE A 70 -9.33 9.51 5.93
C PHE A 70 -9.47 10.57 7.03
N ILE A 71 -10.27 10.29 8.07
CA ILE A 71 -10.28 11.11 9.29
C ILE A 71 -9.43 10.39 10.35
N ILE A 72 -8.30 10.96 10.72
CA ILE A 72 -7.37 10.45 11.73
C ILE A 72 -7.23 11.49 12.84
N ASN A 73 -7.62 11.11 14.06
CA ASN A 73 -7.60 11.98 15.24
C ASN A 73 -8.24 13.36 14.96
N GLY A 74 -9.46 13.36 14.43
CA GLY A 74 -10.18 14.58 14.04
C GLY A 74 -9.73 15.24 12.74
N THR A 75 -8.49 15.00 12.30
CA THR A 75 -7.92 15.63 11.10
C THR A 75 -8.15 14.82 9.82
N GLU A 76 -8.47 15.50 8.74
CA GLU A 76 -8.61 14.90 7.41
C GLU A 76 -7.22 14.71 6.78
N LYS A 77 -6.96 13.50 6.27
CA LYS A 77 -5.69 13.11 5.67
C LYS A 77 -5.94 12.40 4.35
N VAL A 78 -5.26 12.85 3.30
CA VAL A 78 -5.30 12.23 1.97
C VAL A 78 -3.98 11.50 1.72
N ILE A 79 -4.06 10.32 1.10
CA ILE A 79 -2.87 9.62 0.61
C ILE A 79 -2.64 10.10 -0.82
N LEU A 80 -1.50 10.74 -1.06
CA LEU A 80 -1.10 11.15 -2.39
C LEU A 80 -0.63 9.95 -3.19
N ILE A 81 -0.99 9.92 -4.47
CA ILE A 81 -0.51 8.90 -5.41
C ILE A 81 1.00 9.10 -5.57
N GLN A 82 1.75 8.01 -5.41
CA GLN A 82 3.20 8.01 -5.60
C GLN A 82 3.53 7.36 -6.93
N GLU A 83 4.25 8.09 -7.79
CA GLU A 83 4.84 7.52 -8.98
C GLU A 83 6.07 6.69 -8.58
N GLN A 84 6.18 5.48 -9.15
CA GLN A 84 7.33 4.60 -8.95
C GLN A 84 7.79 4.08 -10.31
N LEU A 85 9.10 3.88 -10.46
CA LEU A 85 9.66 3.23 -11.63
C LEU A 85 9.02 1.85 -11.83
N SER A 86 8.82 1.50 -13.11
CA SER A 86 8.26 0.21 -13.50
C SER A 86 9.09 -0.93 -12.92
N LYS A 87 8.44 -1.78 -12.12
CA LYS A 87 9.03 -3.01 -11.61
C LYS A 87 8.94 -4.10 -12.68
N ASN A 88 9.82 -5.09 -12.62
CA ASN A 88 9.84 -6.23 -13.54
C ASN A 88 9.94 -5.83 -15.02
N ARG A 89 10.56 -4.68 -15.31
CA ARG A 89 10.82 -4.18 -16.65
C ARG A 89 12.30 -3.84 -16.79
N VAL A 90 12.89 -4.20 -17.93
CA VAL A 90 14.25 -3.79 -18.28
C VAL A 90 14.23 -2.34 -18.73
N ILE A 91 15.01 -1.51 -18.06
CA ILE A 91 15.22 -0.10 -18.38
C ILE A 91 16.65 0.02 -18.87
N VAL A 92 16.83 0.49 -20.11
CA VAL A 92 18.15 0.69 -20.72
C VAL A 92 18.42 2.18 -20.81
N GLU A 93 19.55 2.61 -20.25
CA GLU A 93 20.05 3.98 -20.28
C GLU A 93 21.41 4.00 -21.00
N ALA A 94 21.59 4.93 -21.93
CA ALA A 94 22.83 5.13 -22.66
C ALA A 94 23.42 6.49 -22.29
N ASP A 95 24.68 6.49 -21.83
CA ASP A 95 25.48 7.69 -21.63
C ASP A 95 26.48 7.82 -22.79
N GLU A 96 26.13 8.69 -23.75
CA GLU A 96 26.92 8.95 -24.95
C GLU A 96 28.30 9.54 -24.64
N LYS A 97 28.45 10.30 -23.54
CA LYS A 97 29.72 10.96 -23.21
C LYS A 97 30.79 9.96 -22.81
N ASN A 98 30.39 8.92 -22.10
CA ASN A 98 31.30 7.92 -21.57
C ASN A 98 31.29 6.59 -22.36
N ASN A 99 30.46 6.48 -23.41
CA ASN A 99 30.17 5.23 -24.12
C ASN A 99 29.80 4.10 -23.15
N ILE A 100 28.86 4.38 -22.24
CA ILE A 100 28.37 3.42 -21.24
C ILE A 100 26.90 3.13 -21.51
N ILE A 101 26.55 1.85 -21.62
CA ILE A 101 25.15 1.39 -21.68
C ILE A 101 24.85 0.64 -20.40
N THR A 102 23.81 1.05 -19.68
CA THR A 102 23.37 0.39 -18.45
C THR A 102 21.95 -0.14 -18.63
N ALA A 103 21.76 -1.44 -18.45
CA ALA A 103 20.46 -2.07 -18.32
C ALA A 103 20.17 -2.35 -16.85
N SER A 104 19.07 -1.82 -16.32
CA SER A 104 18.64 -2.07 -14.95
C SER A 104 17.27 -2.73 -14.90
N VAL A 105 17.10 -3.65 -13.94
CA VAL A 105 15.82 -4.29 -13.64
C VAL A 105 15.61 -4.23 -12.13
N THR A 106 14.53 -3.60 -11.71
CA THR A 106 14.05 -3.70 -10.33
C THR A 106 12.96 -4.76 -10.28
N SER A 107 13.32 -5.97 -9.85
CA SER A 107 12.39 -7.08 -9.73
C SER A 107 11.69 -7.04 -8.38
N SER A 108 10.38 -7.23 -8.37
CA SER A 108 9.56 -7.25 -7.16
C SER A 108 8.59 -8.41 -7.22
N THR A 109 8.74 -9.34 -6.28
CA THR A 109 7.75 -10.37 -5.94
C THR A 109 7.03 -9.97 -4.65
N HIS A 110 6.07 -10.77 -4.19
CA HIS A 110 5.40 -10.56 -2.91
C HIS A 110 6.36 -10.64 -1.72
N GLU A 111 7.41 -11.46 -1.84
CA GLU A 111 8.33 -11.75 -0.73
C GLU A 111 9.63 -10.97 -0.80
N ARG A 112 10.09 -10.59 -2.01
CA ARG A 112 11.42 -9.99 -2.20
C ARG A 112 11.43 -8.91 -3.26
N LYS A 113 12.31 -7.94 -3.05
CA LYS A 113 12.69 -6.93 -4.04
C LYS A 113 14.18 -7.04 -4.31
N THR A 114 14.54 -7.16 -5.57
CA THR A 114 15.94 -7.24 -6.01
C THR A 114 16.20 -6.24 -7.12
N LYS A 115 17.46 -5.82 -7.23
CA LYS A 115 17.90 -4.90 -8.27
C LYS A 115 19.12 -5.50 -8.96
N THR A 116 19.00 -5.67 -10.26
CA THR A 116 20.10 -6.09 -11.14
C THR A 116 20.46 -4.91 -12.01
N ASN A 117 21.74 -4.55 -12.05
CA ASN A 117 22.29 -3.60 -12.98
C ASN A 117 23.35 -4.33 -13.82
N ILE A 118 23.24 -4.23 -15.15
CA ILE A 118 24.21 -4.72 -16.11
C ILE A 118 24.77 -3.50 -16.82
N THR A 119 26.08 -3.33 -16.82
CA THR A 119 26.75 -2.18 -17.44
C THR A 119 27.73 -2.67 -18.50
N LEU A 120 27.59 -2.17 -19.72
CA LEU A 120 28.53 -2.36 -20.83
C LEU A 120 29.41 -1.11 -20.94
N LYS A 121 30.72 -1.28 -20.80
CA LYS A 121 31.72 -0.23 -20.93
C LYS A 121 32.96 -0.76 -21.66
N LYS A 122 33.32 -0.17 -22.81
CA LYS A 122 34.51 -0.56 -23.60
C LYS A 122 34.58 -2.08 -23.84
N ASP A 123 33.50 -2.65 -24.35
CA ASP A 123 33.32 -4.09 -24.61
C ASP A 123 33.42 -5.02 -23.38
N ARG A 124 33.39 -4.46 -22.17
CA ARG A 124 33.31 -5.23 -20.92
C ARG A 124 31.91 -5.11 -20.34
N ILE A 125 31.35 -6.26 -19.97
CA ILE A 125 30.07 -6.36 -19.27
C ILE A 125 30.36 -6.58 -17.79
N SER A 126 29.85 -5.69 -16.93
CA SER A 126 29.81 -5.90 -15.49
C SER A 126 28.37 -6.11 -15.04
N LEU A 127 28.17 -7.05 -14.12
CA LEU A 127 26.88 -7.30 -13.48
C LEU A 127 27.00 -6.97 -11.99
N VAL A 128 26.06 -6.18 -11.49
CA VAL A 128 25.88 -5.91 -10.06
C VAL A 128 24.48 -6.35 -9.68
N HIS A 129 24.38 -7.28 -8.75
CA HIS A 129 23.11 -7.72 -8.19
C HIS A 129 23.17 -7.65 -6.67
N ASN A 130 22.15 -7.06 -6.05
CA ASN A 130 22.16 -6.78 -4.61
C ASN A 130 22.11 -8.02 -3.71
N VAL A 131 21.78 -9.20 -4.25
CA VAL A 131 21.70 -10.47 -3.49
C VAL A 131 22.82 -11.45 -3.84
N LEU A 132 23.44 -11.32 -5.02
CA LEU A 132 24.51 -12.21 -5.47
C LEU A 132 25.81 -11.57 -5.01
N VAL A 133 26.17 -11.86 -3.77
CA VAL A 133 27.50 -11.55 -3.23
C VAL A 133 28.31 -12.82 -3.38
N GLU A 134 29.40 -12.78 -4.16
CA GLU A 134 30.35 -13.89 -4.17
C GLU A 134 30.95 -14.01 -2.76
N PRO A 135 31.00 -15.23 -2.18
CA PRO A 135 31.76 -15.44 -0.96
C PRO A 135 33.24 -15.16 -1.25
N ALA A 136 33.86 -14.34 -0.40
CA ALA A 136 35.28 -14.02 -0.46
C ALA A 136 36.18 -15.23 -0.17
#